data_AF-A0A373CJY1-F1
#
_entry.id   AF-A0A373CJY1-F1
#
_cell.length_a   1.000
_cell.length_b   1.000
_cell.length_c   1.000
_cell.angle_alpha   90.00
_cell.angle_beta   90.00
_cell.angle_gamma   90.00
#
_symmetry.space_group_name_H-M   'P 1'
#
loop_
_entity.id
_entity.type
_entity.pdbx_description
1 polymer ?
#
loop_
_entity_poly.entity_id
_entity_poly.type
_entity_poly.pdbx_seq_one_letter_code
_entity_poly.pdbx_strand_id
1 'polypeptide(L)'
;MEQHDQERSWKSDPRLHHMDAKKIALLASFADELAAAPEAQRMNLFLDLHRKMRQSNLVFSSEERDLLFSILTENLSPDGRKKAEMIRRLAGQFPPK
;
A
#
# COMPACT_ATOMS: atom_id res chain seq x y z
N MET A 1 -16.03 20.79 -1.84
CA MET A 1 -14.89 20.03 -2.39
C MET A 1 -14.06 19.65 -1.18
N GLU A 2 -14.42 18.56 -0.52
CA GLU A 2 -13.75 18.13 0.70
C GLU A 2 -12.80 17.00 0.35
N GLN A 3 -11.68 16.98 1.09
CA GLN A 3 -10.75 15.86 1.29
C GLN A 3 -9.65 15.74 0.22
N HIS A 4 -8.45 16.23 0.57
CA HIS A 4 -7.15 15.67 0.13
C HIS A 4 -6.00 16.15 1.05
N ASP A 5 -6.26 16.26 2.37
CA ASP A 5 -5.24 16.65 3.36
C ASP A 5 -4.85 15.49 4.31
N GLN A 6 -5.07 14.24 3.89
CA GLN A 6 -4.66 13.03 4.62
C GLN A 6 -3.40 12.37 4.03
N GLU A 7 -2.60 13.11 3.26
CA GLU A 7 -1.60 12.55 2.33
C GLU A 7 -0.36 11.89 2.99
N ARG A 8 -0.22 11.85 4.33
CA ARG A 8 1.05 11.44 4.96
C ARG A 8 0.97 10.63 6.26
N SER A 9 -0.17 10.04 6.61
CA SER A 9 -0.24 9.17 7.80
C SER A 9 0.81 8.05 7.74
N TRP A 10 0.99 7.46 6.54
CA TRP A 10 2.01 6.44 6.31
C TRP A 10 3.45 6.97 6.35
N LYS A 11 3.71 8.22 5.94
CA LYS A 11 5.07 8.81 5.97
C LYS A 11 5.60 9.03 7.38
N SER A 12 4.70 9.09 8.36
CA SER A 12 5.04 9.19 9.78
C SER A 12 5.03 7.84 10.49
N ASP A 13 4.80 6.73 9.77
CA ASP A 13 4.73 5.41 10.38
C ASP A 13 6.15 4.96 10.83
N PRO A 14 6.34 4.57 12.10
CA PRO A 14 7.64 4.15 12.61
C PRO A 14 8.21 2.93 11.88
N ARG A 15 7.37 2.14 11.20
CA ARG A 15 7.81 0.99 10.38
C ARG A 15 8.65 1.42 9.18
N LEU A 16 8.53 2.67 8.71
CA LEU A 16 9.40 3.20 7.66
C LEU A 16 10.86 3.40 8.11
N HIS A 17 11.12 3.63 9.40
CA HIS A 17 12.49 3.86 9.89
C HIS A 17 13.40 2.64 9.71
N HIS A 18 12.83 1.44 9.72
CA HIS A 18 13.54 0.19 9.53
C HIS A 18 13.56 -0.27 8.07
N MET A 19 12.91 0.46 7.17
CA MET A 19 12.73 0.10 5.78
C MET A 19 13.88 0.63 4.91
N ASP A 20 14.31 -0.16 3.92
CA ASP A 20 15.33 0.28 2.97
C ASP A 20 14.91 1.55 2.23
N ALA A 21 15.85 2.49 2.05
CA ALA A 21 15.61 3.74 1.32
C ALA A 21 15.02 3.51 -0.10
N LYS A 22 15.42 2.43 -0.78
CA LYS A 22 14.86 2.04 -2.09
C LYS A 22 13.38 1.69 -2.00
N LYS A 23 12.98 0.97 -0.97
CA LYS A 23 11.58 0.61 -0.73
C LYS A 23 10.77 1.84 -0.36
N ILE A 24 11.31 2.75 0.45
CA ILE A 24 10.65 4.01 0.83
C ILE A 24 10.40 4.87 -0.41
N ALA A 25 11.38 4.96 -1.31
CA ALA A 25 11.23 5.68 -2.58
C ALA A 25 10.10 5.07 -3.44
N LEU A 26 10.07 3.74 -3.59
CA LEU A 26 9.01 3.04 -4.32
C LEU A 26 7.63 3.25 -3.69
N LEU A 27 7.55 3.22 -2.36
CA LEU A 27 6.32 3.41 -1.62
C LEU A 27 5.82 4.86 -1.71
N ALA A 28 6.74 5.83 -1.72
CA ALA A 28 6.43 7.24 -1.95
C ALA A 28 5.87 7.48 -3.34
N SER A 29 6.52 6.94 -4.39
CA SER A 29 6.00 6.99 -5.76
C SER A 29 4.63 6.30 -5.86
N PHE A 30 4.48 5.13 -5.25
CA PHE A 30 3.21 4.40 -5.26
C PHE A 30 2.09 5.20 -4.59
N ALA A 31 2.34 5.82 -3.43
CA ALA A 31 1.34 6.62 -2.73
C ALA A 31 0.92 7.88 -3.53
N ASP A 32 1.87 8.53 -4.19
CA ASP A 32 1.62 9.67 -5.08
C ASP A 32 0.76 9.25 -6.28
N GLU A 33 1.14 8.17 -6.95
CA GLU A 33 0.36 7.58 -8.04
C GLU A 33 -1.04 7.13 -7.57
N LEU A 34 -1.15 6.57 -6.36
CA LEU A 34 -2.42 6.12 -5.78
C LEU A 34 -3.38 7.27 -5.48
N ALA A 35 -2.85 8.40 -5.00
CA ALA A 35 -3.63 9.61 -4.72
C ALA A 35 -4.21 10.22 -6.00
N ALA A 36 -3.45 10.18 -7.09
CA ALA A 36 -3.89 10.66 -8.40
C ALA A 36 -4.76 9.65 -9.18
N ALA A 37 -4.62 8.35 -8.89
CA ALA A 37 -5.25 7.28 -9.67
C ALA A 37 -6.65 6.88 -9.19
N PRO A 38 -7.58 6.58 -10.12
CA PRO A 38 -8.88 6.01 -9.79
C PRO A 38 -8.75 4.57 -9.27
N GLU A 39 -9.74 4.11 -8.50
CA GLU A 39 -9.77 2.79 -7.85
C GLU A 39 -9.40 1.62 -8.77
N ALA A 40 -9.92 1.62 -10.00
CA ALA A 40 -9.62 0.58 -10.99
C ALA A 40 -8.11 0.50 -11.35
N GLN A 41 -7.42 1.64 -11.30
CA GLN A 41 -5.99 1.74 -11.62
C GLN A 41 -5.10 1.49 -10.39
N ARG A 42 -5.61 1.69 -9.17
CA ARG A 42 -4.89 1.40 -7.93
C ARG A 42 -4.45 -0.06 -7.81
N MET A 43 -5.29 -0.98 -8.27
CA MET A 43 -4.92 -2.40 -8.33
C MET A 43 -3.74 -2.64 -9.30
N ASN A 44 -3.74 -1.95 -10.44
CA ASN A 44 -2.64 -2.01 -11.41
C ASN A 44 -1.35 -1.42 -10.83
N LEU A 45 -1.44 -0.29 -10.12
CA LEU A 45 -0.29 0.31 -9.43
C LEU A 45 0.29 -0.64 -8.38
N PHE A 46 -0.56 -1.35 -7.64
CA PHE A 46 -0.11 -2.31 -6.63
C PHE A 46 0.64 -3.50 -7.28
N LEU A 47 0.13 -4.00 -8.41
CA LEU A 47 0.79 -5.04 -9.19
C LEU A 47 2.12 -4.55 -9.80
N ASP A 48 2.17 -3.32 -10.28
CA ASP A 48 3.38 -2.71 -10.84
C ASP A 48 4.45 -2.51 -9.77
N LEU A 49 4.07 -2.05 -8.57
CA LEU A 49 4.93 -1.99 -7.41
C LEU A 49 5.52 -3.37 -7.07
N HIS A 50 4.68 -4.41 -7.02
CA HIS A 50 5.13 -5.79 -6.78
C HIS A 50 6.11 -6.28 -7.86
N ARG A 51 5.91 -5.92 -9.13
CA ARG A 51 6.87 -6.20 -10.21
C ARG A 51 8.20 -5.49 -9.98
N LYS A 52 8.18 -4.17 -9.74
CA LYS A 52 9.38 -3.34 -9.51
C LYS A 52 10.23 -3.89 -8.35
N MET A 53 9.55 -4.29 -7.28
CA MET A 53 10.16 -4.95 -6.11
C MET A 53 10.84 -6.26 -6.50
N ARG A 54 10.13 -7.16 -7.19
CA ARG A 54 10.70 -8.43 -7.67
C ARG A 54 11.90 -8.24 -8.60
N GLN A 55 11.83 -7.28 -9.51
CA GLN A 55 12.96 -6.97 -10.41
C GLN A 55 14.18 -6.44 -9.65
N SER A 56 13.97 -5.72 -8.56
CA SER A 56 15.04 -5.19 -7.72
C SER A 56 15.51 -6.20 -6.66
N ASN A 57 15.02 -7.44 -6.69
CA ASN A 57 15.23 -8.46 -5.64
C ASN A 57 14.86 -7.95 -4.23
N LEU A 58 13.91 -7.02 -4.16
CA LEU A 58 13.37 -6.45 -2.94
C LEU A 58 12.11 -7.23 -2.55
N VAL A 59 12.01 -7.61 -1.28
CA VAL A 59 10.82 -8.24 -0.70
C VAL A 59 10.37 -7.40 0.48
N PHE A 60 9.07 -7.13 0.54
CA PHE A 60 8.47 -6.50 1.70
C PHE A 60 8.23 -7.54 2.80
N SER A 61 8.67 -7.21 4.00
CA SER A 61 8.36 -7.94 5.23
C SER A 61 6.88 -7.84 5.54
N SER A 62 6.41 -8.69 6.46
CA SER A 62 5.02 -8.69 6.91
C SER A 62 4.53 -7.31 7.33
N GLU A 63 5.35 -6.54 8.03
CA GLU A 63 5.03 -5.18 8.52
C GLU A 63 4.94 -4.15 7.38
N GLU A 64 5.84 -4.23 6.40
CA GLU A 64 5.87 -3.31 5.26
C GLU A 64 4.69 -3.59 4.31
N ARG A 65 4.31 -4.86 4.16
CA ARG A 65 3.10 -5.27 3.43
C ARG A 65 1.83 -4.78 4.13
N ASP A 66 1.81 -4.79 5.45
CA ASP A 66 0.72 -4.25 6.26
C ASP A 66 0.56 -2.74 6.04
N LEU A 67 1.67 -2.00 6.03
CA LEU A 67 1.71 -0.58 5.73
C LEU A 67 1.18 -0.29 4.31
N LEU A 68 1.67 -1.02 3.30
CA LEU A 68 1.17 -0.90 1.93
C LEU A 68 -0.32 -1.15 1.81
N PHE A 69 -0.79 -2.18 2.50
CA PHE A 69 -2.19 -2.53 2.53
C PHE A 69 -3.01 -1.44 3.21
N SER A 70 -2.50 -0.84 4.29
CA SER A 70 -3.13 0.28 4.96
C SER A 70 -3.22 1.51 4.05
N ILE A 71 -2.16 1.86 3.33
CA ILE A 71 -2.15 2.96 2.35
C ILE A 71 -3.16 2.71 1.23
N LEU A 72 -3.16 1.48 0.70
CA LEU A 72 -4.08 1.08 -0.36
C LEU A 72 -5.54 1.18 0.11
N THR A 73 -5.86 0.63 1.29
CA THR A 73 -7.23 0.61 1.83
C THR A 73 -7.71 1.94 2.36
N GLU A 74 -6.83 2.80 2.87
CA GLU A 74 -7.16 4.13 3.37
C GLU A 74 -7.87 4.96 2.30
N ASN A 75 -7.41 4.88 1.06
CA ASN A 75 -7.97 5.66 -0.05
C ASN A 75 -9.11 4.95 -0.80
N LEU A 76 -9.29 3.63 -0.65
CA LEU A 76 -10.30 2.86 -1.40
C LEU A 76 -11.74 3.13 -0.96
N SER A 77 -12.68 2.95 -1.89
CA SER A 77 -14.13 2.91 -1.61
C SER A 77 -14.45 1.72 -0.70
N PRO A 78 -15.61 1.70 0.01
CA PRO A 78 -16.00 0.56 0.85
C PRO A 78 -15.96 -0.79 0.11
N ASP A 79 -16.27 -0.81 -1.19
CA ASP A 79 -16.18 -2.01 -2.03
C ASP A 79 -14.72 -2.43 -2.30
N GLY A 80 -13.86 -1.45 -2.65
CA GLY A 80 -12.43 -1.64 -2.80
C GLY A 80 -11.75 -2.12 -1.51
N ARG A 81 -12.11 -1.54 -0.36
CA ARG A 81 -11.63 -1.98 0.97
C ARG A 81 -12.00 -3.43 1.24
N LYS A 82 -13.25 -3.83 0.95
CA LYS A 82 -13.73 -5.20 1.13
C LYS A 82 -12.97 -6.19 0.24
N LYS A 83 -12.68 -5.83 -1.01
CA LYS A 83 -11.85 -6.63 -1.92
C LYS A 83 -10.42 -6.76 -1.42
N ALA A 84 -9.81 -5.65 -0.98
CA ALA A 84 -8.49 -5.67 -0.41
C ALA A 84 -8.46 -6.58 0.83
N GLU A 85 -9.44 -6.47 1.74
CA GLU A 85 -9.51 -7.32 2.94
C GLU A 85 -9.64 -8.80 2.59
N MET A 86 -10.41 -9.14 1.54
CA MET A 86 -10.44 -10.50 1.03
C MET A 86 -9.06 -10.96 0.55
N ILE A 87 -8.33 -10.15 -0.21
CA ILE A 87 -6.96 -10.48 -0.65
C ILE A 87 -6.03 -10.67 0.55
N ARG A 88 -6.15 -9.84 1.60
CA ARG A 88 -5.37 -9.97 2.84
C ARG A 88 -5.69 -11.27 3.59
N ARG A 89 -6.97 -11.63 3.70
CA ARG A 89 -7.42 -12.89 4.30
C ARG A 89 -6.93 -14.10 3.50
N LEU A 90 -6.99 -14.03 2.17
CA LEU A 90 -6.49 -15.09 1.27
C LEU A 90 -4.97 -15.21 1.31
N ALA A 91 -4.25 -14.09 1.48
CA ALA A 91 -2.80 -14.06 1.65
C ALA A 91 -2.34 -14.55 3.04
N GLY A 92 -3.26 -15.02 3.90
CA GLY A 92 -2.96 -15.69 5.16
C GLY A 92 -2.50 -14.78 6.29
N GLN A 93 -2.67 -13.46 6.17
CA GLN A 93 -2.21 -12.50 7.17
C GLN A 93 -3.42 -11.96 7.96
N PHE A 94 -3.57 -12.48 9.20
CA PHE A 94 -4.59 -12.23 10.23
C PHE A 94 -5.82 -13.16 10.28
N PRO A 95 -5.89 -14.12 11.23
CA PRO A 95 -7.15 -14.43 11.87
C PRO A 95 -7.63 -13.23 12.72
N PRO A 96 -8.95 -13.01 12.88
CA PRO A 96 -9.47 -12.05 13.84
C PRO A 96 -9.12 -12.50 15.27
N LYS A 97 -8.68 -11.57 16.12
CA LYS A 97 -8.66 -11.76 17.57
C LYS A 97 -9.90 -11.11 18.18
#